data_AF-A0A1G1GDK1-F1
#
_entry.id   AF-A0A1G1GDK1-F1
#
_cell.length_a   1.000
_cell.length_b   1.000
_cell.length_c   1.000
_cell.angle_alpha   90.00
_cell.angle_beta   90.00
_cell.angle_gamma   90.00
#
_symmetry.space_group_name_H-M   'P 1'
#
loop_
_entity.id
_entity.type
_entity.pdbx_description
1 polymer ?
#
loop_
_entity_poly.entity_id
_entity_poly.type
_entity_poly.pdbx_seq_one_letter_code
_entity_poly.pdbx_strand_id
1 'polypeptide(L)' 'MKSGASVVPTFIIREDTYKHRVTYLPEIELIRSEEKDNDVISNTQMFTTAIESFARLYPEQWFWMHRRWKTRP' A
#
# COMPACT_ATOMS: atom_id res chain seq x y z
N MET A 1 3.89 -8.15 -11.67
CA MET A 1 3.47 -7.31 -12.82
C MET A 1 3.15 -8.08 -14.10
N LYS A 2 3.42 -9.39 -14.17
CA LYS A 2 3.29 -10.18 -15.39
C LYS A 2 1.89 -10.20 -16.04
N SER A 3 0.82 -10.02 -15.25
CA SER A 3 -0.55 -10.04 -15.78
C SER A 3 -0.99 -8.75 -16.45
N GLY A 4 -0.24 -7.65 -16.31
CA GLY A 4 -0.67 -6.34 -16.79
C GLY A 4 -1.81 -5.69 -16.00
N ALA A 5 -2.35 -6.38 -14.98
CA ALA A 5 -3.51 -5.93 -14.21
C ALA A 5 -3.26 -4.61 -13.45
N SER A 6 -4.32 -3.81 -13.34
CA SER A 6 -4.36 -2.58 -12.56
C SER A 6 -4.17 -2.85 -11.07
N VAL A 7 -3.42 -1.98 -10.41
CA VAL A 7 -3.22 -2.03 -8.95
C VAL A 7 -3.90 -0.83 -8.33
N VAL A 8 -5.00 -1.09 -7.61
CA VAL A 8 -5.84 -0.07 -6.98
C VAL A 8 -5.69 -0.16 -5.47
N PRO A 9 -4.96 0.78 -4.82
CA PRO A 9 -4.86 0.80 -3.37
C PRO A 9 -6.24 1.00 -2.74
N THR A 10 -6.57 0.11 -1.80
CA THR A 10 -7.87 0.12 -1.15
C THR A 10 -7.68 0.02 0.36
N PHE A 11 -8.39 0.85 1.10
CA PHE A 11 -8.30 0.93 2.55
C PHE A 11 -9.68 0.84 3.16
N ILE A 12 -9.78 0.15 4.30
CA ILE A 12 -11.00 0.08 5.12
C ILE A 12 -10.72 0.82 6.43
N ILE A 13 -11.56 1.79 6.75
CA ILE A 13 -11.48 2.59 7.97
C ILE A 13 -12.74 2.35 8.79
N ARG A 14 -12.59 2.02 10.07
CA ARG A 14 -13.70 1.96 11.01
C ARG A 14 -14.09 3.39 11.37
N GLU A 15 -15.35 3.73 11.11
CA GLU A 15 -15.93 5.04 11.49
C GLU A 15 -16.65 4.96 12.83
N ASP A 16 -17.24 3.81 13.13
CA ASP A 16 -17.99 3.53 14.36
C ASP A 16 -18.04 2.00 14.59
N THR A 17 -18.65 1.58 15.69
CA THR A 17 -18.75 0.19 16.16
C THR A 17 -19.24 -0.78 15.08
N TYR A 18 -20.19 -0.36 14.25
CA TYR A 18 -20.78 -1.18 13.19
C TYR A 18 -20.66 -0.56 11.79
N LYS A 19 -19.80 0.45 11.63
CA LYS A 19 -19.69 1.21 10.38
C LYS A 19 -18.24 1.27 9.90
N HIS A 20 -18.03 0.87 8.65
CA HIS A 20 -16.76 0.97 7.97
C HIS A 20 -16.92 1.73 6.66
N ARG A 21 -15.92 2.55 6.34
CA ARG A 21 -15.79 3.20 5.04
C ARG A 21 -14.66 2.55 4.27
N VAL A 22 -14.97 2.09 3.06
CA VAL A 22 -13.96 1.60 2.11
C VAL A 22 -13.61 2.72 1.16
N THR A 23 -12.32 3.02 1.05
CA THR A 23 -11.78 4.04 0.15
C THR A 23 -10.93 3.37 -0.91
N TYR A 24 -11.25 3.63 -2.18
CA TYR A 24 -10.46 3.24 -3.33
C TYR A 24 -9.68 4.47 -3.81
N LEU A 25 -8.37 4.33 -3.93
CA LEU A 25 -7.55 5.35 -4.58
C LEU A 25 -7.51 5.14 -6.09
N PRO A 26 -7.05 6.13 -6.87
CA PRO A 26 -6.69 5.90 -8.27
C PRO A 26 -5.71 4.73 -8.43
N GLU A 27 -5.72 4.11 -9.60
CA GLU A 27 -4.72 3.11 -9.98
C GLU A 27 -3.31 3.68 -9.84
N ILE A 28 -2.38 2.88 -9.32
CA ILE A 28 -0.95 3.21 -9.36
C ILE A 28 -0.43 2.88 -10.75
N GLU A 29 0.07 3.90 -11.45
CA GLU A 29 0.75 3.74 -12.73
C GLU A 29 2.06 2.96 -12.53
N LEU A 30 2.05 1.70 -12.95
CA LEU A 30 3.20 0.82 -12.76
C LEU A 30 4.29 1.11 -13.79
N ILE A 31 5.52 1.23 -13.31
CA ILE A 31 6.71 1.31 -14.16
C ILE A 31 6.96 -0.08 -14.76
N ARG A 32 7.09 -0.14 -16.08
CA ARG A 32 7.38 -1.36 -16.85
C ARG A 32 8.46 -1.04 -17.88
N SER A 33 9.70 -1.26 -17.50
CA SER A 33 10.89 -1.06 -18.32
C SER A 33 11.57 -2.40 -18.64
N GLU A 34 12.73 -2.34 -19.30
CA GLU A 34 13.58 -3.51 -19.52
C GLU A 34 14.37 -3.90 -18.25
N GLU A 35 14.57 -2.95 -17.31
CA GLU A 35 15.28 -3.15 -16.04
C GLU A 35 14.34 -3.63 -14.93
N LYS A 36 13.96 -4.91 -15.02
CA LYS A 36 12.95 -5.51 -14.13
C LYS A 36 13.26 -5.37 -12.63
N ASP A 37 14.52 -5.41 -12.22
CA ASP A 37 14.88 -5.31 -10.81
C ASP A 37 14.62 -3.90 -10.26
N ASN A 38 14.96 -2.88 -11.06
CA ASN A 38 14.68 -1.48 -10.72
C ASN A 38 13.17 -1.18 -10.72
N ASP A 39 12.42 -1.77 -11.66
CA ASP A 39 10.97 -1.69 -11.67
C ASP A 39 10.38 -2.27 -10.39
N VAL A 40 10.83 -3.44 -9.95
CA VAL A 40 10.32 -4.08 -8.72
C VAL A 40 10.54 -3.17 -7.52
N ILE A 41 11.73 -2.58 -7.37
CA ILE A 41 12.04 -1.68 -6.25
C ILE A 41 11.15 -0.43 -6.32
N SER A 42 11.10 0.23 -7.47
CA SER A 42 10.39 1.50 -7.66
C SER A 42 8.88 1.32 -7.43
N ASN A 43 8.30 0.26 -7.97
CA ASN A 43 6.89 -0.01 -7.79
C ASN A 43 6.56 -0.45 -6.35
N THR A 44 7.42 -1.24 -5.70
CA THR A 44 7.26 -1.59 -4.29
C THR A 44 7.30 -0.36 -3.39
N GLN A 45 8.15 0.62 -3.72
CA GLN A 45 8.19 1.89 -3.04
C GLN A 45 6.86 2.66 -3.21
N MET A 46 6.30 2.74 -4.43
CA MET A 46 5.00 3.39 -4.66
C MET A 46 3.87 2.75 -3.84
N PHE A 47 3.84 1.42 -3.76
CA PHE A 47 2.87 0.70 -2.92
C PHE A 47 3.04 1.03 -1.44
N THR A 48 4.29 1.07 -0.98
CA THR A 48 4.61 1.39 0.42
C THR A 48 4.24 2.83 0.75
N THR A 49 4.50 3.78 -0.14
CA THR A 49 4.10 5.18 0.02
C THR A 49 2.58 5.34 0.14
N ALA A 50 1.79 4.61 -0.67
CA ALA A 50 0.34 4.61 -0.54
C ALA A 50 -0.11 4.07 0.84
N ILE A 51 0.49 2.96 1.30
CA ILE A 51 0.22 2.39 2.62
C ILE A 51 0.59 3.37 3.75
N GLU A 52 1.76 4.00 3.67
CA GLU A 52 2.23 4.97 4.66
C GLU A 52 1.30 6.17 4.77
N SER A 53 0.74 6.65 3.66
CA SER A 53 -0.19 7.79 3.69
C SER A 53 -1.41 7.52 4.57
N PHE A 54 -1.99 6.31 4.50
CA PHE A 54 -3.13 5.92 5.34
C PHE A 54 -2.72 5.57 6.75
N ALA A 55 -1.57 4.90 6.94
CA ALA A 55 -1.05 4.63 8.28
C ALA A 55 -0.76 5.93 9.06
N ARG A 56 -0.36 7.01 8.38
CA ARG A 56 -0.18 8.35 8.99
C ARG A 56 -1.49 9.08 9.23
N LEU A 57 -2.51 8.86 8.38
CA LEU A 57 -3.82 9.51 8.51
C LEU A 57 -4.68 8.88 9.62
N TYR A 58 -4.58 7.56 9.81
CA TYR A 58 -5.32 6.77 10.82
C TYR A 58 -4.36 5.88 11.64
N PRO A 59 -3.38 6.47 12.36
CA PRO A 59 -2.37 5.72 13.08
C PRO A 59 -2.98 4.79 14.13
N GLU A 60 -4.09 5.16 14.76
CA GLU A 60 -4.78 4.37 15.77
C GLU A 60 -5.43 3.08 15.23
N GLN A 61 -5.70 3.03 13.93
CA GLN A 61 -6.31 1.86 13.27
C GLN A 61 -5.27 0.96 12.59
N TRP A 62 -4.01 1.39 12.53
CA TRP A 62 -2.96 0.59 11.93
C TRP A 62 -2.58 -0.60 12.83
N PHE A 63 -2.31 -1.74 12.21
CA PHE A 63 -1.99 -2.97 12.93
C PHE A 63 -0.53 -3.02 13.40
N TRP A 64 -0.19 -2.20 14.41
CA TRP A 64 1.17 -2.04 14.95
C TRP A 64 1.77 -3.31 15.57
N MET A 65 0.93 -4.26 15.98
CA MET A 65 1.37 -5.51 16.59
C MET A 65 2.15 -6.41 15.60
N HIS A 66 1.97 -6.20 14.30
CA HIS A 66 2.72 -6.92 13.29
C HIS A 66 4.17 -6.43 13.22
N ARG A 67 5.13 -7.33 13.50
CA ARG A 67 6.56 -7.09 13.31
C ARG A 67 6.91 -7.05 11.82
N ARG A 68 6.58 -5.94 11.16
CA ARG A 68 6.77 -5.75 9.71
C ARG A 68 8.24 -5.74 9.32
N TRP A 69 9.10 -5.10 10.12
CA TRP A 69 10.53 -4.99 9.85
C TRP A 69 11.30 -6.04 10.63
N LYS A 70 11.76 -7.08 9.93
CA LYS A 70 12.57 -8.17 10.48
C LYS A 70 14.07 -8.00 10.19
N THR A 71 14.41 -7.11 9.26
CA THR A 71 15.79 -6.73 8.97
C THR A 71 16.33 -5.86 10.11
N ARG A 72 17.54 -6.20 10.57
CA ARG A 72 18.32 -5.40 11.52
C ARG A 72 19.40 -4.65 10.72
N PRO A 73 19.79 -3.42 11.13
CA PRO A 73 20.98 -2.77 10.58
C PRO A 73 22.25 -3.59 10.83
#